data_AF-A0A7S0EPN9-F1
#
_entry.id   AF-A0A7S0EPN9-F1
#
_cell.length_a   1.000
_cell.length_b   1.000
_cell.length_c   1.000
_cell.angle_alpha   90.00
_cell.angle_beta   90.00
_cell.angle_gamma   90.00
#
_symmetry.space_group_name_H-M   'P 1'
#
loop_
_entity.id
_entity.type
_entity.pdbx_description
1 polymer ?
#
loop_
_entity_poly.entity_id
_entity_poly.type
_entity_poly.pdbx_seq_one_letter_code
_entity_poly.pdbx_strand_id
1 'polypeptide(L)'
;PTAGWFPTASDWGAEGEAYLTAHGAAVIRRMGAYHRQLLVDSRFLPSDGSKVTVYADDDPTGRDVKTATAFFDGLLPGVAVRVDNTSSYIPALFNQGQLNSSACPGPTEAQVLGTIGGSPTAISDANRLAIQRLSDAVDCCRPAVCGAHPNPNKGDAAGCSLVSQPTSAWTGRFYEFYEGPFWSAASLSEYLQLL
;
A
#
# COMPACT_ATOMS: atom_id res chain seq x y z
N PRO A 1 -23.59 -2.09 -8.36
CA PRO A 1 -22.51 -1.86 -9.36
C PRO A 1 -22.61 -2.87 -10.52
N THR A 2 -22.78 -2.39 -11.75
CA THR A 2 -22.64 -3.23 -12.95
C THR A 2 -21.19 -3.72 -13.03
N ALA A 3 -21.00 -5.02 -13.20
CA ALA A 3 -19.69 -5.61 -13.47
C ALA A 3 -19.01 -4.84 -14.62
N GLY A 4 -17.75 -4.41 -14.42
CA GLY A 4 -16.93 -3.77 -15.47
C GLY A 4 -16.70 -2.26 -15.38
N TRP A 5 -17.01 -1.58 -14.27
CA TRP A 5 -16.61 -0.17 -14.08
C TRP A 5 -15.14 0.00 -13.61
N PHE A 6 -14.57 -1.03 -12.97
CA PHE A 6 -13.20 -1.01 -12.48
C PHE A 6 -12.28 -1.88 -13.34
N PRO A 7 -11.05 -1.43 -13.66
CA PRO A 7 -10.09 -2.24 -14.36
C PRO A 7 -9.65 -3.43 -13.49
N THR A 8 -9.57 -4.61 -14.09
CA THR A 8 -9.09 -5.85 -13.51
C THR A 8 -7.57 -5.90 -13.53
N ALA A 9 -6.93 -6.75 -12.72
CA ALA A 9 -5.49 -6.98 -12.77
C ALA A 9 -4.95 -7.23 -14.20
N SER A 10 -5.74 -7.89 -15.07
CA SER A 10 -5.39 -8.09 -16.47
C SER A 10 -5.34 -6.79 -17.27
N ASP A 11 -6.25 -5.84 -17.01
CA ASP A 11 -6.26 -4.53 -17.68
C ASP A 11 -4.99 -3.72 -17.33
N TRP A 12 -4.38 -4.04 -16.19
CA TRP A 12 -3.13 -3.48 -15.68
C TRP A 12 -1.87 -4.22 -16.14
N GLY A 13 -2.01 -5.32 -16.88
CA GLY A 13 -0.88 -6.20 -17.23
C GLY A 13 -0.22 -6.84 -16.00
N ALA A 14 -1.00 -7.08 -14.94
CA ALA A 14 -0.59 -7.80 -13.72
C ALA A 14 -1.16 -9.22 -13.69
N GLU A 15 -0.46 -10.13 -13.01
CA GLU A 15 -0.92 -11.50 -12.77
C GLU A 15 -2.10 -11.57 -11.79
N GLY A 16 -2.26 -10.55 -10.95
CA GLY A 16 -3.29 -10.45 -9.92
C GLY A 16 -3.27 -9.09 -9.23
N GLU A 17 -4.22 -8.87 -8.32
CA GLU A 17 -4.27 -7.64 -7.51
C GLU A 17 -3.01 -7.51 -6.63
N ALA A 18 -2.42 -6.30 -6.61
CA ALA A 18 -1.19 -5.98 -5.90
C ALA A 18 0.08 -6.74 -6.34
N TYR A 19 0.03 -7.49 -7.46
CA TYR A 19 1.24 -8.09 -8.07
C TYR A 19 2.08 -7.01 -8.75
N LEU A 20 3.41 -7.20 -8.74
CA LEU A 20 4.32 -6.36 -9.52
C LEU A 20 4.04 -6.52 -11.02
N THR A 21 3.75 -5.41 -11.71
CA THR A 21 3.54 -5.41 -13.17
C THR A 21 4.86 -5.58 -13.93
N ALA A 22 4.79 -6.03 -15.18
CA ALA A 22 5.96 -6.08 -16.06
C ALA A 22 6.62 -4.70 -16.25
N HIS A 23 5.79 -3.64 -16.32
CA HIS A 23 6.29 -2.27 -16.38
C HIS A 23 7.02 -1.89 -15.09
N GLY A 24 6.43 -2.16 -13.92
CA GLY A 24 7.04 -1.91 -12.62
C GLY A 24 8.40 -2.60 -12.49
N ALA A 25 8.49 -3.88 -12.86
CA ALA A 25 9.76 -4.61 -12.88
C ALA A 25 10.82 -3.95 -13.80
N ALA A 26 10.42 -3.42 -14.97
CA ALA A 26 11.33 -2.70 -15.85
C ALA A 26 11.83 -1.38 -15.24
N VAL A 27 10.96 -0.64 -14.53
CA VAL A 27 11.34 0.59 -13.80
C VAL A 27 12.32 0.27 -12.66
N ILE A 28 12.04 -0.76 -11.87
CA ILE A 28 12.90 -1.20 -10.77
C ILE A 28 14.26 -1.67 -11.29
N ARG A 29 14.32 -2.36 -12.42
CA ARG A 29 15.60 -2.71 -13.06
C ARG A 29 16.43 -1.49 -13.46
N ARG A 30 15.78 -0.44 -13.97
CA ARG A 30 16.47 0.84 -14.26
C ARG A 30 16.97 1.50 -12.98
N MET A 31 16.21 1.42 -11.90
CA MET A 31 16.65 1.89 -10.58
C MET A 31 17.89 1.12 -10.10
N GLY A 32 17.92 -0.21 -10.26
CA GLY A 32 19.11 -1.02 -9.98
C GLY A 32 20.32 -0.61 -10.83
N ALA A 33 20.13 -0.40 -12.13
CA ALA A 33 21.19 0.04 -13.04
C ALA A 33 21.74 1.43 -12.67
N TYR A 34 20.90 2.33 -12.18
CA TYR A 34 21.35 3.60 -11.61
C TYR A 34 22.21 3.38 -10.35
N HIS A 35 21.78 2.51 -9.43
CA HIS A 35 22.56 2.21 -8.22
C HIS A 35 23.87 1.49 -8.53
N ARG A 36 23.98 0.77 -9.66
CA ARG A 36 25.24 0.19 -10.13
C ARG A 36 26.31 1.24 -10.32
N GLN A 37 25.95 2.36 -10.95
CA GLN A 37 26.89 3.47 -11.18
C GLN A 37 27.41 4.03 -9.85
N LEU A 38 26.56 4.06 -8.83
CA LEU A 38 26.90 4.61 -7.51
C LEU A 38 27.65 3.64 -6.62
N LEU A 39 27.35 2.33 -6.70
CA LEU A 39 27.85 1.35 -5.73
C LEU A 39 28.90 0.42 -6.33
N VAL A 40 28.70 -0.07 -7.55
CA VAL A 40 29.62 -1.03 -8.17
C VAL A 40 30.73 -0.30 -8.92
N ASP A 41 30.37 0.68 -9.74
CA ASP A 41 31.35 1.39 -10.58
C ASP A 41 32.26 2.31 -9.72
N SER A 42 31.78 2.74 -8.55
CA SER A 42 32.56 3.42 -7.52
C SER A 42 33.45 2.49 -6.66
N ARG A 43 33.37 1.17 -6.89
CA ARG A 43 34.06 0.11 -6.15
C ARG A 43 33.64 -0.05 -4.69
N PHE A 44 32.50 0.50 -4.30
CA PHE A 44 31.94 0.27 -2.96
C PHE A 44 31.41 -1.17 -2.79
N LEU A 45 30.77 -1.72 -3.82
CA LEU A 45 30.32 -3.11 -3.90
C LEU A 45 31.08 -3.88 -4.99
N PRO A 46 31.51 -5.12 -4.72
CA PRO A 46 31.97 -6.02 -5.77
C PRO A 46 30.90 -6.29 -6.82
N SER A 47 31.31 -6.35 -8.09
CA SER A 47 30.40 -6.63 -9.21
C SER A 47 29.93 -8.08 -9.29
N ASP A 48 30.50 -8.98 -8.49
CA ASP A 48 30.20 -10.42 -8.47
C ASP A 48 29.11 -10.80 -7.45
N GLY A 49 28.59 -9.83 -6.70
CA GLY A 49 27.57 -10.05 -5.67
C GLY A 49 28.06 -10.80 -4.42
N SER A 50 29.35 -11.08 -4.29
CA SER A 50 29.92 -11.85 -3.16
C SER A 50 29.73 -11.22 -1.78
N LYS A 51 29.35 -9.93 -1.73
CA LYS A 51 29.09 -9.15 -0.52
C LYS A 51 27.64 -8.70 -0.40
N VAL A 52 26.74 -9.29 -1.19
CA VAL A 52 25.33 -8.95 -1.21
C VAL A 52 24.52 -10.05 -0.55
N THR A 53 23.70 -9.66 0.42
CA THR A 53 22.63 -10.48 0.96
C THR A 53 21.33 -9.71 0.84
N VAL A 54 20.28 -10.38 0.38
CA VAL A 54 18.99 -9.74 0.10
C VAL A 54 17.91 -10.45 0.88
N TYR A 55 17.07 -9.66 1.54
CA TYR A 55 15.90 -10.12 2.27
C TYR A 55 14.68 -9.44 1.66
N ALA A 56 13.58 -10.17 1.55
CA ALA A 56 12.30 -9.62 1.14
C ALA A 56 11.19 -10.25 1.97
N ASP A 57 10.07 -9.54 2.13
CA ASP A 57 8.89 -10.14 2.74
C ASP A 57 8.31 -11.21 1.82
N ASP A 58 7.70 -12.23 2.44
CA ASP A 58 7.05 -13.34 1.73
C ASP A 58 5.55 -13.08 1.64
N ASP A 59 5.20 -12.00 0.95
CA ASP A 59 3.79 -11.65 0.76
C ASP A 59 3.10 -12.59 -0.26
N PRO A 60 1.78 -12.79 -0.19
CA PRO A 60 1.06 -13.69 -1.10
C PRO A 60 1.14 -13.31 -2.59
N THR A 61 1.55 -12.07 -2.91
CA THR A 61 1.68 -11.59 -4.29
C THR A 61 3.10 -11.81 -4.84
N GLY A 62 4.06 -12.13 -3.97
CA GLY A 62 5.48 -12.20 -4.26
C GLY A 62 6.06 -10.87 -4.77
N ARG A 63 5.37 -9.73 -4.62
CA ARG A 63 5.79 -8.47 -5.25
C ARG A 63 7.13 -7.98 -4.70
N ASP A 64 7.39 -8.21 -3.42
CA ASP A 64 8.61 -7.75 -2.75
C ASP A 64 9.82 -8.58 -3.20
N VAL A 65 9.64 -9.90 -3.32
CA VAL A 65 10.64 -10.80 -3.92
C VAL A 65 10.91 -10.41 -5.37
N LYS A 66 9.87 -10.24 -6.19
CA LYS A 66 10.01 -9.84 -7.61
C LYS A 66 10.67 -8.45 -7.76
N THR A 67 10.37 -7.51 -6.85
CA THR A 67 10.98 -6.18 -6.81
C THR A 67 12.47 -6.28 -6.48
N ALA A 68 12.82 -7.04 -5.45
CA ALA A 68 14.21 -7.28 -5.07
C ALA A 68 14.98 -7.93 -6.24
N THR A 69 14.43 -8.97 -6.86
CA THR A 69 15.04 -9.62 -8.04
C THR A 69 15.25 -8.62 -9.17
N ALA A 70 14.23 -7.86 -9.56
CA ALA A 70 14.34 -6.87 -10.64
C ALA A 70 15.39 -5.79 -10.33
N PHE A 71 15.51 -5.36 -9.08
CA PHE A 71 16.50 -4.38 -8.66
C PHE A 71 17.92 -4.95 -8.83
N PHE A 72 18.15 -6.17 -8.35
CA PHE A 72 19.46 -6.81 -8.45
C PHE A 72 19.83 -7.25 -9.88
N ASP A 73 18.85 -7.56 -10.74
CA ASP A 73 19.08 -7.73 -12.18
C ASP A 73 19.69 -6.47 -12.82
N GLY A 74 19.29 -5.28 -12.34
CA GLY A 74 19.83 -4.01 -12.79
C GLY A 74 21.18 -3.67 -12.15
N LEU A 75 21.32 -3.93 -10.84
CA LEU A 75 22.51 -3.60 -10.07
C LEU A 75 23.70 -4.50 -10.41
N LEU A 76 23.46 -5.81 -10.51
CA LEU A 76 24.45 -6.86 -10.75
C LEU A 76 24.01 -7.76 -11.93
N PRO A 77 24.00 -7.23 -13.17
CA PRO A 77 23.52 -7.97 -14.33
C PRO A 77 24.32 -9.27 -14.54
N GLY A 78 23.60 -10.37 -14.70
CA GLY A 78 24.17 -11.72 -14.90
C GLY A 78 24.62 -12.41 -13.61
N VAL A 79 24.49 -11.78 -12.44
CA VAL A 79 24.80 -12.39 -11.15
C VAL A 79 23.51 -12.93 -10.54
N ALA A 80 23.52 -14.23 -10.20
CA ALA A 80 22.42 -14.83 -9.46
C ALA A 80 22.46 -14.39 -8.00
N VAL A 81 21.62 -13.43 -7.64
CA VAL A 81 21.47 -12.96 -6.25
C VAL A 81 20.31 -13.71 -5.59
N ARG A 82 20.60 -14.44 -4.50
CA ARG A 82 19.56 -15.13 -3.71
C ARG A 82 18.81 -14.11 -2.84
N VAL A 83 17.49 -14.05 -3.02
CA VAL A 83 16.58 -13.36 -2.11
C VAL A 83 16.14 -14.36 -1.03
N ASP A 84 16.37 -14.03 0.24
CA ASP A 84 15.88 -14.81 1.36
C ASP A 84 14.52 -14.26 1.82
N ASN A 85 13.47 -15.03 1.58
CA ASN A 85 12.10 -14.73 1.99
C ASN A 85 11.51 -15.80 2.93
N THR A 86 12.14 -16.97 3.04
CA THR A 86 11.58 -18.11 3.80
C THR A 86 12.17 -18.29 5.20
N SER A 87 13.24 -17.57 5.55
CA SER A 87 13.85 -17.72 6.87
C SER A 87 12.88 -17.33 7.98
N SER A 88 12.95 -18.03 9.13
CA SER A 88 11.99 -17.83 10.24
C SER A 88 11.99 -16.42 10.84
N TYR A 89 13.05 -15.64 10.62
CA TYR A 89 13.16 -14.25 11.07
C TYR A 89 12.58 -13.22 10.08
N ILE A 90 12.22 -13.62 8.85
CA ILE A 90 11.71 -12.70 7.82
C ILE A 90 10.46 -11.94 8.29
N PRO A 91 9.43 -12.59 8.87
CA PRO A 91 8.27 -11.85 9.39
C PRO A 91 8.66 -10.82 10.47
N ALA A 92 9.69 -11.11 11.27
CA ALA A 92 10.18 -10.18 12.29
C ALA A 92 11.02 -9.04 11.71
N LEU A 93 11.47 -9.10 10.45
CA LEU A 93 12.15 -7.98 9.79
C LEU A 93 11.15 -6.98 9.20
N PHE A 94 10.05 -7.47 8.62
CA PHE A 94 9.12 -6.63 7.84
C PHE A 94 7.79 -6.35 8.55
N ASN A 95 7.32 -7.26 9.40
CA ASN A 95 5.97 -7.24 9.97
C ASN A 95 5.96 -7.07 11.50
N GLN A 96 6.91 -6.30 12.05
CA GLN A 96 7.11 -6.18 13.51
C GLN A 96 5.88 -5.71 14.31
N GLY A 97 4.99 -4.92 13.71
CA GLY A 97 3.77 -4.51 14.40
C GLY A 97 2.53 -5.39 14.11
N GLN A 98 2.56 -6.27 13.09
CA GLN A 98 1.51 -7.29 12.88
C GLN A 98 1.66 -8.43 13.89
N LEU A 99 2.88 -8.66 14.37
CA LEU A 99 3.22 -9.68 15.36
C LEU A 99 2.82 -9.22 16.78
N ASN A 100 1.58 -8.77 16.93
CA ASN A 100 1.01 -8.40 18.21
C ASN A 100 1.07 -9.60 19.15
N SER A 101 1.93 -9.51 20.15
CA SER A 101 2.17 -10.56 21.13
C SER A 101 2.17 -9.98 22.53
N SER A 102 2.04 -10.83 23.55
CA SER A 102 2.16 -10.37 24.93
C SER A 102 3.55 -9.77 25.25
N ALA A 103 4.58 -10.14 24.48
CA ALA A 103 5.95 -9.63 24.64
C ALA A 103 6.20 -8.31 23.88
N CYS A 104 5.48 -8.08 22.78
CA CYS A 104 5.52 -6.84 22.00
C CYS A 104 4.08 -6.47 21.60
N PRO A 105 3.31 -5.87 22.54
CA PRO A 105 1.94 -5.52 22.26
C PRO A 105 1.88 -4.37 21.25
N GLY A 106 0.90 -4.41 20.36
CA GLY A 106 0.55 -3.29 19.50
C GLY A 106 0.16 -2.04 20.32
N PRO A 107 0.08 -0.87 19.66
CA PRO A 107 -0.29 0.36 20.35
C PRO A 107 -1.72 0.27 20.91
N THR A 108 -1.92 0.83 22.09
CA THR A 108 -3.24 1.02 22.69
C THR A 108 -4.07 2.03 21.89
N GLU A 109 -5.39 1.94 21.96
CA GLU A 109 -6.29 2.91 21.31
C GLU A 109 -5.96 4.35 21.71
N ALA A 110 -5.71 4.60 23.01
CA ALA A 110 -5.33 5.93 23.48
C ALA A 110 -4.02 6.45 22.87
N GLN A 111 -3.02 5.58 22.65
CA GLN A 111 -1.77 5.96 21.99
C GLN A 111 -2.02 6.33 20.53
N VAL A 112 -2.81 5.56 19.78
CA VAL A 112 -3.10 5.89 18.38
C VAL A 112 -4.01 7.11 18.28
N LEU A 113 -5.06 7.22 19.11
CA LEU A 113 -5.89 8.43 19.15
C LEU A 113 -5.06 9.67 19.48
N GLY A 114 -4.09 9.55 20.40
CA GLY A 114 -3.16 10.61 20.73
C GLY A 114 -2.35 11.14 19.54
N THR A 115 -2.01 10.29 18.55
CA THR A 115 -1.27 10.73 17.36
C THR A 115 -2.16 11.41 16.32
N ILE A 116 -3.48 11.16 16.34
CA ILE A 116 -4.41 11.69 15.35
C ILE A 116 -5.33 12.82 15.85
N GLY A 117 -5.03 13.38 17.03
CA GLY A 117 -5.79 14.51 17.59
C GLY A 117 -6.97 14.11 18.48
N GLY A 118 -6.94 12.91 19.05
CA GLY A 118 -7.86 12.44 20.09
C GLY A 118 -9.15 11.80 19.58
N SER A 119 -9.45 11.84 18.28
CA SER A 119 -10.59 11.14 17.69
C SER A 119 -10.33 10.74 16.22
N PRO A 120 -10.95 9.65 15.72
CA PRO A 120 -10.89 9.30 14.29
C PRO A 120 -11.43 10.39 13.36
N THR A 121 -12.34 11.23 13.86
CA THR A 121 -12.88 12.36 13.09
C THR A 121 -11.86 13.48 12.92
N ALA A 122 -10.96 13.69 13.90
CA ALA A 122 -9.98 14.78 13.87
C ALA A 122 -9.05 14.69 12.65
N ILE A 123 -8.58 13.48 12.29
CA ILE A 123 -7.77 13.29 11.08
C ILE A 123 -8.58 13.50 9.79
N SER A 124 -9.86 13.12 9.77
CA SER A 124 -10.74 13.36 8.63
C SER A 124 -11.03 14.85 8.44
N ASP A 125 -11.28 15.58 9.52
CA ASP A 125 -11.50 17.03 9.49
C ASP A 125 -10.23 17.78 9.07
N ALA A 126 -9.06 17.40 9.60
CA ALA A 126 -7.78 17.97 9.22
C ALA A 126 -7.47 17.77 7.73
N ASN A 127 -7.96 16.68 7.12
CA ASN A 127 -7.73 16.33 5.72
C ASN A 127 -8.96 16.56 4.82
N ARG A 128 -9.99 17.27 5.30
CA ARG A 128 -11.29 17.41 4.62
C ARG A 128 -11.18 17.88 3.18
N LEU A 129 -10.30 18.86 2.91
CA LEU A 129 -10.09 19.39 1.56
C LEU A 129 -9.48 18.35 0.62
N ALA A 130 -8.51 17.55 1.10
CA ALA A 130 -7.90 16.49 0.30
C ALA A 130 -8.92 15.38 -0.01
N ILE A 131 -9.71 14.99 0.99
CA ILE A 131 -10.80 14.01 0.83
C ILE A 131 -11.84 14.52 -0.16
N GLN A 132 -12.21 15.81 -0.11
CA GLN A 132 -13.15 16.40 -1.06
C GLN A 132 -12.60 16.40 -2.48
N ARG A 133 -11.35 16.82 -2.69
CA ARG A 133 -10.72 16.81 -4.03
C ARG A 133 -10.68 15.41 -4.64
N LEU A 134 -10.40 14.40 -3.82
CA LEU A 134 -10.46 13.02 -4.28
C LEU A 134 -11.89 12.61 -4.61
N SER A 135 -12.87 12.98 -3.78
CA SER A 135 -14.29 12.74 -4.05
C SER A 135 -14.69 13.34 -5.40
N ASP A 136 -14.24 14.56 -5.70
CA ASP A 136 -14.50 15.23 -6.98
C ASP A 136 -13.80 14.50 -8.15
N ALA A 137 -12.57 14.03 -7.95
CA ALA A 137 -11.77 13.36 -8.98
C ALA A 137 -12.32 11.98 -9.37
N VAL A 138 -12.79 11.19 -8.40
CA VAL A 138 -13.39 9.86 -8.66
C VAL A 138 -14.88 9.94 -8.98
N ASP A 139 -15.43 11.15 -9.12
CA ASP A 139 -16.86 11.41 -9.28
C ASP A 139 -17.69 10.66 -8.22
N CYS A 140 -17.13 10.58 -6.99
CA CYS A 140 -17.85 10.01 -5.87
C CYS A 140 -18.84 11.07 -5.35
N CYS A 141 -20.10 10.73 -5.18
CA CYS A 141 -20.66 9.38 -5.23
C CYS A 141 -21.95 9.37 -6.05
N ARG A 142 -21.81 9.15 -7.37
CA ARG A 142 -22.96 8.94 -8.26
C ARG A 142 -23.98 7.98 -7.62
N PRO A 143 -25.30 8.17 -7.85
CA PRO A 143 -26.36 7.37 -7.22
C PRO A 143 -26.17 5.85 -7.29
N ALA A 144 -25.51 5.33 -8.34
CA ALA A 144 -25.21 3.91 -8.51
C ALA A 144 -24.22 3.33 -7.48
N VAL A 145 -23.33 4.15 -6.91
CA VAL A 145 -22.38 3.78 -5.84
C VAL A 145 -23.08 3.84 -4.49
N CYS A 146 -23.87 4.90 -4.25
CA CYS A 146 -24.60 5.09 -3.00
C CYS A 146 -25.77 4.13 -2.82
N GLY A 147 -26.37 3.66 -3.92
CA GLY A 147 -27.43 2.64 -3.89
C GLY A 147 -26.92 1.22 -3.57
N ALA A 148 -25.62 0.95 -3.73
CA ALA A 148 -25.02 -0.36 -3.41
C ALA A 148 -24.61 -0.48 -1.92
N HIS A 149 -24.34 0.66 -1.27
CA HIS A 149 -24.02 0.75 0.15
C HIS A 149 -24.88 1.85 0.77
N PRO A 150 -26.17 1.57 1.07
CA PRO A 150 -27.06 2.56 1.63
C PRO A 150 -26.48 3.04 2.97
N ASN A 151 -26.16 4.33 3.04
CA ASN A 151 -25.91 4.99 4.31
C ASN A 151 -27.21 4.89 5.12
N PRO A 152 -27.25 4.17 6.27
CA PRO A 152 -28.47 3.96 7.02
C PRO A 152 -29.07 5.26 7.58
N ASN A 153 -28.36 6.39 7.50
CA ASN A 153 -28.76 7.64 8.14
C ASN A 153 -29.17 8.78 7.20
N LYS A 154 -29.13 8.65 5.86
CA LYS A 154 -29.69 9.69 4.95
C LYS A 154 -30.20 9.12 3.63
N GLY A 155 -31.50 9.26 3.40
CA GLY A 155 -32.23 8.78 2.22
C GLY A 155 -32.08 9.60 0.93
N ASP A 156 -30.96 10.31 0.70
CA ASP A 156 -30.78 11.08 -0.54
C ASP A 156 -29.40 10.89 -1.17
N ALA A 157 -29.38 10.49 -2.44
CA ALA A 157 -28.19 10.42 -3.28
C ALA A 157 -27.49 11.79 -3.47
N ALA A 158 -28.15 12.90 -3.13
CA ALA A 158 -27.63 14.26 -3.23
C ALA A 158 -26.59 14.63 -2.14
N GLY A 159 -26.37 13.76 -1.15
CA GLY A 159 -25.44 14.00 -0.03
C GLY A 159 -24.34 12.96 0.10
N CYS A 160 -24.02 12.24 -0.97
CA CYS A 160 -23.09 11.12 -0.95
C CYS A 160 -21.74 11.55 -1.54
N SER A 161 -20.74 11.69 -0.67
CA SER A 161 -19.35 12.05 -0.95
C SER A 161 -18.44 11.23 -0.04
N LEU A 162 -17.14 11.14 -0.35
CA LEU A 162 -16.18 10.51 0.57
C LEU A 162 -16.19 11.19 1.96
N VAL A 163 -16.38 12.51 1.98
CA VAL A 163 -16.43 13.33 3.21
C VAL A 163 -17.66 13.01 4.06
N SER A 164 -18.76 12.55 3.45
CA SER A 164 -20.03 12.32 4.12
C SER A 164 -20.27 10.85 4.50
N GLN A 165 -19.23 10.02 4.47
CA GLN A 165 -19.32 8.66 4.99
C GLN A 165 -19.68 8.69 6.49
N PRO A 166 -20.59 7.81 6.94
CA PRO A 166 -21.27 7.97 8.23
C PRO A 166 -20.42 7.63 9.45
N THR A 167 -19.25 6.99 9.29
CA THR A 167 -18.48 6.44 10.41
C THR A 167 -17.01 6.84 10.33
N SER A 168 -16.48 7.39 11.43
CA SER A 168 -15.05 7.38 11.72
C SER A 168 -14.85 6.58 12.99
N ALA A 169 -14.47 5.30 12.86
CA ALA A 169 -14.49 4.34 13.96
C ALA A 169 -13.14 3.64 14.12
N TRP A 170 -12.74 3.42 15.38
CA TRP A 170 -11.59 2.59 15.71
C TRP A 170 -11.90 1.12 15.42
N THR A 171 -10.98 0.42 14.76
CA THR A 171 -11.13 -1.01 14.43
C THR A 171 -10.20 -1.90 15.25
N GLY A 172 -9.12 -1.33 15.82
CA GLY A 172 -8.07 -2.09 16.52
C GLY A 172 -7.18 -2.95 15.61
N ARG A 173 -7.33 -2.86 14.28
CA ARG A 173 -6.51 -3.61 13.34
C ARG A 173 -5.16 -2.93 13.11
N PHE A 174 -4.13 -3.73 12.90
CA PHE A 174 -2.81 -3.24 12.54
C PHE A 174 -2.79 -2.76 11.08
N TYR A 175 -2.24 -1.56 10.84
CA TYR A 175 -2.31 -0.75 9.59
C TYR A 175 -3.69 -0.22 9.17
N GLU A 176 -4.78 -0.69 9.77
CA GLU A 176 -6.15 -0.25 9.48
C GLU A 176 -6.86 0.27 10.72
N PHE A 177 -6.14 1.03 11.56
CA PHE A 177 -6.61 1.44 12.89
C PHE A 177 -7.99 2.12 12.91
N TYR A 178 -8.41 2.72 11.79
CA TYR A 178 -9.68 3.41 11.67
C TYR A 178 -10.36 3.12 10.33
N GLU A 179 -11.69 3.01 10.35
CA GLU A 179 -12.53 3.12 9.17
C GLU A 179 -13.10 4.54 9.08
N GLY A 180 -13.26 5.07 7.87
CA GLY A 180 -13.98 6.34 7.62
C GLY A 180 -13.51 7.13 6.40
N PRO A 181 -13.92 8.41 6.29
CA PRO A 181 -13.62 9.26 5.14
C PRO A 181 -12.15 9.29 4.75
N PHE A 182 -11.25 9.48 5.73
CA PHE A 182 -9.82 9.51 5.49
C PHE A 182 -9.27 8.17 5.02
N TRP A 183 -9.70 7.05 5.64
CA TRP A 183 -9.26 5.72 5.25
C TRP A 183 -9.70 5.39 3.82
N SER A 184 -10.99 5.58 3.50
CA SER A 184 -11.52 5.35 2.16
C SER A 184 -10.79 6.20 1.11
N ALA A 185 -10.51 7.46 1.45
CA ALA A 185 -9.75 8.35 0.58
C ALA A 185 -8.29 7.90 0.42
N ALA A 186 -7.64 7.45 1.50
CA ALA A 186 -6.28 6.93 1.44
C ALA A 186 -6.21 5.70 0.53
N SER A 187 -7.09 4.71 0.72
CA SER A 187 -7.14 3.50 -0.11
C SER A 187 -7.41 3.81 -1.59
N LEU A 188 -8.33 4.72 -1.88
CA LEU A 188 -8.56 5.18 -3.26
C LEU A 188 -7.34 5.93 -3.82
N SER A 189 -6.68 6.75 -3.02
CA SER A 189 -5.51 7.50 -3.47
C SER A 189 -4.32 6.60 -3.76
N GLU A 190 -4.07 5.57 -2.95
CA GLU A 190 -3.06 4.55 -3.20
C GLU A 190 -3.37 3.82 -4.50
N TYR A 191 -4.63 3.44 -4.70
CA TYR A 191 -5.06 2.78 -5.93
C TYR A 191 -4.86 3.68 -7.16
N LEU A 192 -5.19 4.97 -7.08
CA LEU A 192 -5.00 5.91 -8.20
C LEU A 192 -3.53 6.29 -8.42
N GLN A 193 -2.65 6.22 -7.42
CA GLN A 193 -1.20 6.41 -7.62
C GLN A 193 -0.55 5.23 -8.34
N LEU A 194 -1.23 4.09 -8.39
CA LEU A 194 -0.83 2.93 -9.18
C LEU A 194 -1.36 2.98 -10.64
N LEU A 195 -2.19 3.99 -11.00
CA LEU A 195 -2.54 4.37 -12.39
C LEU A 195 -1.37 5.07 -13.10
#